data_AF-A0AAE9D2C3-F1
#
_entry.id   AF-A0AAE9D2C3-F1
#
_cell.length_a   1.000
_cell.length_b   1.000
_cell.length_c   1.000
_cell.angle_alpha   90.00
_cell.angle_beta   90.00
_cell.angle_gamma   90.00
#
_symmetry.space_group_name_H-M   'P 1'
#
loop_
_entity.id
_entity.type
_entity.pdbx_description
1 polymer ?
#
loop_
_entity_poly.entity_id
_entity_poly.type
_entity_poly.pdbx_seq_one_letter_code
_entity_poly.pdbx_strand_id
1 'polypeptide(L)'
;MEQPSAVNDYHLNICILILNEVLRKKPIFDSYENFCKLVGDNFMNYPDFEFWYYRMYRYSRGELDDCDRSMNPVRKTIMDMPVSLMYKITGYLDTVERTYLRSMNKCLKDIVDFRPPSFDVISACDKCLEWKLNNKSFSCGLSDYGGRFLKILYSSSIKNNE
;
A
#
# COMPACT_ATOMS: atom_id res chain seq x y z
N MET A 1 17.47 7.47 17.19
CA MET A 1 16.34 6.65 17.68
C MET A 1 15.14 7.58 17.74
N GLU A 2 14.46 7.79 16.61
CA GLU A 2 13.30 8.69 16.54
C GLU A 2 12.03 7.92 16.93
N GLN A 3 11.22 8.53 17.79
CA GLN A 3 9.97 7.99 18.33
C GLN A 3 8.80 8.29 17.38
N PRO A 4 8.07 7.31 16.85
CA PRO A 4 6.99 7.52 15.88
C PRO A 4 5.58 7.45 16.52
N SER A 5 5.33 8.14 17.65
CA SER A 5 4.04 8.06 18.35
C SER A 5 3.27 9.38 18.52
N ALA A 6 3.89 10.55 18.33
CA ALA A 6 3.24 11.85 18.59
C ALA A 6 2.47 12.44 17.39
N VAL A 7 2.79 12.00 16.16
CA VAL A 7 2.23 12.62 14.93
C VAL A 7 0.77 12.23 14.69
N ASN A 8 0.35 11.04 15.14
CA ASN A 8 -0.99 10.53 14.90
C ASN A 8 -2.06 11.17 15.80
N ASP A 9 -1.65 11.68 16.97
CA ASP A 9 -2.53 12.29 17.98
C ASP A 9 -2.98 13.70 17.56
N TYR A 10 -2.06 14.49 16.99
CA TYR A 10 -2.31 15.88 16.65
C TYR A 10 -3.37 16.07 15.54
N HIS A 11 -3.30 15.25 14.48
CA HIS A 11 -4.30 15.29 13.41
C HIS A 11 -5.70 14.90 13.88
N LEU A 12 -5.79 13.92 14.78
CA LEU A 12 -7.06 13.50 15.35
C LEU A 12 -7.69 14.63 16.19
N ASN A 13 -6.86 15.31 16.99
CA ASN A 13 -7.29 16.44 17.81
C ASN A 13 -7.87 17.59 16.97
N ILE A 14 -7.25 17.92 15.83
CA ILE A 14 -7.76 18.94 14.89
C ILE A 14 -9.11 18.54 14.30
N CYS A 15 -9.24 17.30 13.84
CA CYS A 15 -10.49 16.80 13.30
C CYS A 15 -11.62 16.86 14.34
N ILE A 16 -11.32 16.54 15.60
CA ILE A 16 -12.27 16.65 16.72
C ILE A 16 -12.68 18.09 16.96
N LEU A 17 -11.75 19.06 16.92
CA LEU A 17 -12.07 20.48 17.08
C LEU A 17 -13.01 20.99 15.99
N ILE A 18 -12.72 20.68 14.73
CA ILE A 18 -13.56 21.08 13.58
C ILE A 18 -14.93 20.42 13.67
N LEU A 19 -14.99 19.13 14.02
CA LEU A 19 -16.24 18.40 14.21
C LEU A 19 -17.10 19.00 15.34
N ASN A 20 -16.48 19.40 16.46
CA ASN A 20 -17.20 20.04 17.56
C ASN A 20 -17.85 21.36 17.13
N GLU A 21 -17.18 22.17 16.31
CA GLU A 21 -17.72 23.41 15.78
C GLU A 21 -18.90 23.17 14.82
N VAL A 22 -18.79 22.12 13.98
CA VAL A 22 -19.87 21.64 13.10
C VAL A 22 -21.10 21.18 13.89
N LEU A 23 -20.91 20.36 14.92
CA LEU A 23 -22.01 19.85 15.75
C LEU A 23 -22.72 20.97 16.52
N ARG A 24 -21.98 22.04 16.86
CA ARG A 24 -22.53 23.27 17.47
C ARG A 24 -23.26 24.17 16.47
N LYS A 25 -23.27 23.82 15.17
CA LYS A 25 -23.93 24.57 14.08
C LYS A 25 -23.54 26.05 14.04
N LYS A 26 -22.30 26.36 14.43
CA LYS A 26 -21.78 27.73 14.37
C LYS A 26 -21.55 28.13 12.91
N PRO A 27 -21.73 29.41 12.55
CA PRO A 27 -21.35 29.90 11.23
C PRO A 27 -19.88 29.58 10.93
N ILE A 28 -19.58 29.20 9.69
CA ILE A 28 -18.26 28.69 9.29
C ILE A 28 -17.13 29.70 9.55
N PHE A 29 -17.40 30.99 9.35
CA PHE A 29 -16.44 32.06 9.58
C PHE A 29 -16.09 32.19 11.07
N ASP A 30 -17.11 32.20 11.94
CA ASP A 30 -16.90 32.22 13.40
C ASP A 30 -16.16 30.97 13.89
N SER A 31 -16.44 29.81 13.27
CA SER A 31 -15.73 28.57 13.56
C SER A 31 -14.26 28.63 13.15
N TYR A 32 -13.92 29.27 12.03
CA TYR A 32 -12.54 29.49 11.63
C TYR A 32 -11.81 30.42 12.60
N GLU A 33 -12.41 31.55 12.99
CA GLU A 33 -11.78 32.43 13.97
C GLU A 33 -11.54 31.73 15.32
N ASN A 34 -12.51 30.92 15.78
CA ASN A 34 -12.35 30.13 17.00
C ASN A 34 -11.26 29.09 16.86
N PHE A 35 -11.17 28.44 15.71
CA PHE A 35 -10.12 27.47 15.41
C PHE A 35 -8.73 28.12 15.42
N CYS A 36 -8.57 29.27 14.77
CA CYS A 36 -7.34 30.06 14.77
C CYS A 36 -6.95 30.50 16.19
N LYS A 37 -7.91 30.92 17.03
CA LYS A 37 -7.67 31.25 18.44
C LYS A 37 -7.19 30.05 19.27
N LEU A 38 -7.61 28.83 18.93
CA LEU A 38 -7.27 27.60 19.67
C LEU A 38 -5.96 26.96 19.21
N VAL A 39 -5.73 26.92 17.90
CA VAL A 39 -4.62 26.15 17.27
C VAL A 39 -3.51 27.07 16.76
N GLY A 40 -3.81 28.35 16.53
CA GLY A 40 -2.90 29.36 16.00
C GLY A 40 -3.21 29.76 14.55
N ASP A 41 -3.05 31.04 14.23
CA ASP A 41 -3.40 31.64 12.92
C ASP A 41 -2.65 31.03 11.72
N ASN A 42 -1.47 30.47 11.95
CA ASN A 42 -0.62 29.88 10.89
C ASN A 42 -0.84 28.37 10.70
N PHE A 43 -1.79 27.77 11.42
CA PHE A 43 -1.96 26.32 11.38
C PHE A 43 -2.64 25.84 10.09
N MET A 44 -3.71 26.50 9.68
CA MET A 44 -4.50 26.14 8.50
C MET A 44 -5.13 27.41 7.93
N ASN A 45 -5.04 27.61 6.62
CA ASN A 45 -5.68 28.75 5.97
C ASN A 45 -7.21 28.56 5.90
N TYR A 46 -7.92 29.64 5.61
CA TYR A 46 -9.39 29.61 5.55
C TYR A 46 -9.93 28.61 4.50
N PRO A 47 -9.44 28.56 3.25
CA PRO A 47 -9.90 27.56 2.28
C PRO A 47 -9.74 26.10 2.72
N ASP A 48 -8.61 25.77 3.34
CA ASP A 48 -8.35 24.42 3.85
C ASP A 48 -9.29 24.11 5.02
N PHE A 49 -9.51 25.07 5.92
CA PHE A 49 -10.46 24.91 7.02
C PHE A 49 -11.89 24.73 6.51
N GLU A 50 -12.32 25.55 5.56
CA GLU A 50 -13.65 25.50 4.95
C GLU A 50 -13.93 24.13 4.34
N PHE A 51 -12.95 23.58 3.61
CA PHE A 51 -13.01 22.24 3.07
C PHE A 51 -13.28 21.19 4.17
N TRP A 52 -12.49 21.20 5.24
CA TRP A 52 -12.65 20.25 6.35
C TRP A 52 -13.95 20.44 7.11
N TYR A 53 -14.39 21.69 7.32
CA TYR A 53 -15.65 22.01 7.98
C TYR A 53 -16.84 21.41 7.23
N TYR A 54 -16.95 21.66 5.91
CA TYR A 54 -18.04 21.08 5.10
C TYR A 54 -17.94 19.57 4.95
N ARG A 55 -16.72 19.01 4.98
CA ARG A 55 -16.53 17.56 5.00
C ARG A 55 -17.09 16.95 6.30
N MET A 56 -16.77 17.53 7.45
CA MET A 56 -17.27 17.08 8.75
C MET A 56 -18.78 17.29 8.88
N TYR A 57 -19.31 18.39 8.32
CA TYR A 57 -20.75 18.66 8.26
C TYR A 57 -21.50 17.56 7.50
N ARG A 58 -21.04 17.17 6.31
CA ARG A 58 -21.62 16.05 5.54
C ARG A 58 -21.50 14.72 6.27
N TYR A 59 -20.32 14.43 6.83
CA TYR A 59 -20.10 13.23 7.63
C TYR A 59 -21.08 13.12 8.81
N SER A 60 -21.32 14.22 9.53
CA SER A 60 -22.27 14.27 10.65
C SER A 60 -23.73 13.99 10.26
N ARG A 61 -24.05 14.13 8.97
CA ARG A 61 -25.39 13.89 8.40
C ARG A 61 -25.53 12.49 7.78
N GLY A 62 -24.49 11.65 7.88
CA GLY A 62 -24.46 10.33 7.25
C GLY A 62 -24.28 10.38 5.72
N GLU A 63 -23.96 11.57 5.17
CA GLU A 63 -23.64 11.76 3.77
C GLU A 63 -22.17 11.39 3.57
N LEU A 64 -21.92 10.09 3.37
CA LEU A 64 -20.61 9.56 2.96
C LEU A 64 -20.41 9.79 1.45
N ASP A 65 -20.51 11.04 1.01
CA ASP A 65 -20.16 11.34 -0.38
C ASP A 65 -18.64 11.43 -0.52
N ASP A 66 -18.15 10.72 -1.54
CA ASP A 66 -16.87 10.90 -2.23
C ASP A 66 -16.79 12.29 -2.89
N CYS A 67 -17.20 13.36 -2.20
CA CYS A 67 -17.34 14.68 -2.77
C CYS A 67 -15.98 15.25 -3.19
N ASP A 68 -15.78 15.06 -4.48
CA ASP A 68 -15.12 15.86 -5.48
C ASP A 68 -13.85 16.57 -5.01
N ARG A 69 -12.80 15.77 -5.07
CA ARG A 69 -11.40 16.15 -5.10
C ARG A 69 -11.06 16.98 -6.35
N SER A 70 -11.95 17.78 -6.93
CA SER A 70 -11.70 18.48 -8.21
C SER A 70 -10.52 19.46 -8.15
N MET A 71 -10.10 19.87 -6.94
CA MET A 71 -8.86 20.64 -6.70
C MET A 71 -7.62 19.78 -6.36
N ASN A 72 -7.75 18.46 -6.24
CA ASN A 72 -6.62 17.54 -6.17
C ASN A 72 -6.39 16.91 -7.55
N PRO A 73 -5.13 16.66 -7.96
CA PRO A 73 -4.85 15.93 -9.19
C PRO A 73 -5.63 14.61 -9.21
N VAL A 74 -6.22 14.28 -10.37
CA VAL A 74 -6.96 13.04 -10.64
C VAL A 74 -6.35 11.88 -9.86
N ARG A 75 -7.16 11.11 -9.11
CA ARG A 75 -6.68 9.98 -8.30
C ARG A 75 -5.86 9.07 -9.22
N LYS A 76 -4.54 9.11 -9.07
CA LYS A 76 -3.63 8.26 -9.82
C LYS A 76 -3.64 6.87 -9.20
N THR A 77 -3.91 5.89 -10.03
CA THR A 77 -3.70 4.48 -9.77
C THR A 77 -2.26 4.11 -10.07
N ILE A 78 -1.83 2.92 -9.63
CA ILE A 78 -0.53 2.37 -10.03
C ILE A 78 -0.38 2.27 -11.56
N MET A 79 -1.50 2.18 -12.28
CA MET A 79 -1.53 2.08 -13.75
C MET A 79 -1.29 3.42 -14.45
N ASP A 80 -1.43 4.54 -13.74
CA ASP A 80 -1.12 5.87 -14.26
C ASP A 80 0.39 6.19 -14.19
N MET A 81 1.19 5.25 -13.67
CA MET A 81 2.64 5.33 -13.66
C MET A 81 3.21 5.00 -15.04
N PRO A 82 4.18 5.78 -15.55
CA PRO A 82 4.91 5.41 -16.76
C PRO A 82 5.47 3.98 -16.70
N VAL A 83 5.27 3.23 -17.77
CA VAL A 83 5.69 1.81 -17.86
C VAL A 83 7.19 1.65 -17.57
N SER A 84 8.03 2.63 -17.94
CA SER A 84 9.46 2.64 -17.64
C SER A 84 9.78 2.56 -16.14
N LEU A 85 8.98 3.20 -15.29
CA LEU A 85 9.13 3.11 -13.83
C LEU A 85 8.65 1.76 -13.32
N MET A 86 7.58 1.20 -13.88
CA MET A 86 7.12 -0.14 -13.53
C MET A 86 8.16 -1.22 -13.86
N TYR A 87 8.85 -1.11 -15.00
CA TYR A 87 9.99 -1.98 -15.31
C TYR A 87 11.14 -1.83 -14.32
N LYS A 88 11.40 -0.61 -13.85
CA LYS A 88 12.43 -0.37 -12.83
C LYS A 88 12.05 -1.01 -11.50
N ILE A 89 10.81 -0.85 -11.04
CA ILE A 89 10.29 -1.46 -9.81
C ILE A 89 10.36 -2.98 -9.90
N THR A 90 9.80 -3.58 -10.96
CA THR A 90 9.86 -5.04 -11.16
C THR A 90 11.29 -5.55 -11.29
N GLY A 91 12.21 -4.74 -11.82
CA GLY A 91 13.65 -5.03 -11.86
C GLY A 91 14.31 -5.24 -10.50
N TYR A 92 13.83 -4.56 -9.45
CA TYR A 92 14.34 -4.71 -8.07
C TYR A 92 13.74 -5.90 -7.31
N LEU A 93 12.60 -6.43 -7.77
CA LEU A 93 11.92 -7.54 -7.12
C LEU A 93 12.54 -8.89 -7.51
N ASP A 94 12.59 -9.80 -6.56
CA ASP A 94 12.99 -11.19 -6.79
C ASP A 94 11.91 -11.94 -7.61
N THR A 95 12.29 -13.06 -8.23
CA THR A 95 11.39 -13.91 -9.03
C THR A 95 10.14 -14.36 -8.29
N VAL A 96 10.23 -14.63 -6.99
CA VAL A 96 9.10 -15.04 -6.14
C VAL A 96 8.22 -13.82 -5.85
N GLU A 97 8.78 -12.67 -5.50
CA GLU A 97 8.06 -11.42 -5.29
C GLU A 97 7.27 -10.99 -6.54
N ARG A 98 7.87 -11.15 -7.72
CA ARG A 98 7.22 -10.89 -9.01
C ARG A 98 5.99 -11.75 -9.24
N THR A 99 5.91 -12.96 -8.67
CA THR A 99 4.71 -13.80 -8.84
C THR A 99 3.46 -13.20 -8.21
N TYR A 100 3.61 -12.42 -7.12
CA TYR A 100 2.51 -11.68 -6.51
C TYR A 100 2.02 -10.57 -7.44
N LEU A 101 2.94 -9.78 -8.01
CA LEU A 101 2.55 -8.74 -8.98
C LEU A 101 1.87 -9.34 -10.22
N ARG A 102 2.38 -10.48 -10.69
CA ARG A 102 1.83 -11.23 -11.83
C ARG A 102 0.37 -11.68 -11.61
N SER A 103 -0.05 -11.92 -10.37
CA SER A 103 -1.41 -12.39 -10.06
C SER A 103 -2.43 -11.26 -9.87
N MET A 104 -2.00 -10.01 -9.75
CA MET A 104 -2.88 -8.88 -9.44
C MET A 104 -3.78 -8.48 -10.62
N ASN A 105 -3.19 -8.19 -11.78
CA ASN A 105 -3.95 -7.81 -12.98
C ASN A 105 -3.19 -8.15 -14.29
N LYS A 106 -3.88 -8.04 -15.43
CA LYS A 106 -3.31 -8.37 -16.75
C LYS A 106 -2.13 -7.48 -17.13
N CYS A 107 -2.21 -6.17 -16.88
CA CYS A 107 -1.14 -5.24 -17.27
C CYS A 107 0.16 -5.47 -16.47
N LEU A 108 0.05 -5.68 -15.15
CA LEU A 108 1.18 -6.04 -14.28
C LEU A 108 1.76 -7.39 -14.68
N LYS A 109 0.91 -8.35 -15.05
CA LYS A 109 1.35 -9.62 -15.62
C LYS A 109 2.19 -9.39 -16.87
N ASP A 110 1.72 -8.62 -17.84
CA ASP A 110 2.48 -8.38 -19.09
C ASP A 110 3.84 -7.69 -18.82
N ILE A 111 3.89 -6.77 -17.85
CA ILE A 111 5.12 -6.10 -17.43
C ILE A 111 6.08 -7.08 -16.74
N VAL A 112 5.58 -7.93 -15.84
CA VAL A 112 6.39 -8.94 -15.16
C VAL A 112 6.91 -9.97 -16.16
N ASP A 113 6.08 -10.39 -17.11
CA ASP A 113 6.36 -11.44 -18.10
C ASP A 113 7.40 -11.00 -19.13
N PHE A 114 7.58 -9.68 -19.31
CA PHE A 114 8.67 -9.14 -20.12
C PHE A 114 10.05 -9.59 -19.65
N ARG A 115 10.21 -9.87 -18.35
CA ARG A 115 11.47 -10.40 -17.79
C ARG A 115 11.27 -11.86 -17.39
N PRO A 116 11.88 -12.82 -18.11
CA PRO A 116 11.74 -14.22 -17.76
C PRO A 116 12.29 -14.49 -16.34
N PRO A 117 11.68 -15.43 -15.60
CA PRO A 117 12.19 -15.85 -14.30
C PRO A 117 13.59 -16.44 -14.46
N SER A 118 14.51 -16.03 -13.58
CA SER A 118 15.83 -16.66 -13.47
C SER A 118 15.77 -17.83 -12.50
N PHE A 119 16.16 -19.01 -12.97
CA PHE A 119 16.29 -20.23 -12.17
C PHE A 119 17.75 -20.50 -11.87
N ASP A 120 18.06 -20.76 -10.60
CA ASP A 120 19.43 -21.12 -10.20
C ASP A 120 19.73 -22.58 -10.57
N VAL A 121 18.78 -23.47 -10.27
CA VAL A 121 18.84 -24.90 -10.55
C VAL A 121 17.45 -25.40 -10.86
N ILE A 122 17.33 -26.28 -11.86
CA ILE A 122 16.15 -27.09 -12.12
C ILE A 122 16.64 -28.54 -12.26
N SER A 123 16.07 -29.45 -11.49
CA SER A 123 16.36 -30.87 -11.51
C SER A 123 15.04 -31.65 -11.60
N ALA A 124 15.01 -32.67 -12.45
CA ALA A 124 13.85 -33.53 -12.63
C ALA A 124 14.25 -35.00 -12.41
N CYS A 125 13.41 -35.74 -11.71
CA CYS A 125 13.48 -37.18 -11.52
C CYS A 125 12.15 -37.83 -11.93
N ASP A 126 12.09 -39.16 -12.02
CA ASP A 126 10.90 -39.91 -12.48
C ASP A 126 9.60 -39.54 -11.77
N LYS A 127 9.67 -39.08 -10.51
CA LYS A 127 8.51 -38.74 -9.69
C LYS A 127 8.54 -37.31 -9.13
N CYS A 128 9.55 -36.51 -9.44
CA CYS A 128 9.79 -35.23 -8.77
C CYS A 128 10.39 -34.17 -9.70
N LEU A 129 10.05 -32.91 -9.43
CA LEU A 129 10.68 -31.72 -9.99
C LEU A 129 11.15 -30.87 -8.81
N GLU A 130 12.44 -30.52 -8.80
CA GLU A 130 13.05 -29.65 -7.81
C GLU A 130 13.62 -28.42 -8.51
N TRP A 131 13.39 -27.24 -7.95
CA TRP A 131 13.93 -26.02 -8.52
C TRP A 131 14.28 -25.01 -7.44
N LYS A 132 15.22 -24.13 -7.74
CA LYS A 132 15.68 -23.08 -6.85
C LYS A 132 15.51 -21.70 -7.49
N LEU A 133 14.91 -20.79 -6.74
CA LEU A 133 14.67 -19.40 -7.11
C LEU A 133 15.10 -18.47 -5.97
N ASN A 134 16.10 -17.62 -6.19
CA ASN A 134 16.53 -16.59 -5.24
C ASN A 134 16.73 -17.14 -3.82
N ASN A 135 17.54 -18.20 -3.70
CA ASN A 135 17.81 -18.92 -2.46
C ASN A 135 16.64 -19.67 -1.81
N LYS A 136 15.46 -19.72 -2.44
CA LYS A 136 14.34 -20.55 -2.02
C LYS A 136 14.30 -21.80 -2.87
N SER A 137 14.29 -22.97 -2.23
CA SER A 137 14.16 -24.25 -2.91
C SER A 137 12.72 -24.72 -2.89
N PHE A 138 12.28 -25.33 -3.97
CA PHE A 138 10.94 -25.82 -4.18
C PHE A 138 11.01 -27.24 -4.71
N SER A 139 10.08 -28.09 -4.31
CA SER A 139 9.90 -29.41 -4.91
C SER A 139 8.44 -29.74 -5.10
N CYS A 140 8.12 -30.39 -6.21
CA CYS A 140 6.81 -31.01 -6.42
C CYS A 140 6.98 -32.42 -6.96
N GLY A 141 5.98 -33.27 -6.75
CA GLY A 141 6.09 -34.64 -7.18
C GLY A 141 4.94 -35.53 -6.73
N LEU A 142 5.08 -36.81 -7.05
CA LEU A 142 4.19 -37.87 -6.60
C LEU A 142 4.76 -38.48 -5.31
N SER A 143 3.93 -38.62 -4.30
CA SER A 143 4.22 -39.43 -3.11
C SER A 143 4.10 -40.91 -3.46
N ASP A 144 4.71 -41.76 -2.64
CA ASP A 144 4.65 -43.22 -2.82
C ASP A 144 3.22 -43.79 -2.75
N TYR A 145 2.29 -43.02 -2.18
CA TYR A 145 0.86 -43.33 -2.09
C TYR A 145 0.02 -42.71 -3.24
N GLY A 146 0.67 -42.19 -4.29
CA GLY A 146 0.00 -41.59 -5.46
C GLY A 146 -0.51 -40.16 -5.27
N GLY A 147 -0.25 -39.53 -4.11
CA GLY A 147 -0.65 -38.15 -3.84
C GLY A 147 0.30 -37.13 -4.47
N ARG A 148 -0.21 -35.99 -4.95
CA ARG A 148 0.64 -34.88 -5.43
C ARG A 148 1.05 -33.99 -4.26
N PHE A 149 2.31 -33.55 -4.23
CA PHE A 149 2.76 -32.56 -3.25
C PHE A 149 3.48 -31.39 -3.92
N LEU A 150 3.45 -30.25 -3.23
CA LEU A 150 4.28 -29.08 -3.48
C LEU A 150 4.87 -28.66 -2.12
N LYS A 151 6.20 -28.58 -2.01
CA LYS A 151 6.91 -28.23 -0.79
C LYS A 151 7.84 -27.06 -1.05
N ILE A 152 7.88 -26.12 -0.10
CA ILE A 152 8.93 -25.11 -0.01
C ILE A 152 9.99 -25.68 0.92
N LEU A 153 11.17 -25.93 0.38
CA LEU A 153 12.33 -26.42 1.11
C LEU A 153 13.09 -25.19 1.61
N TYR A 154 12.86 -24.81 2.86
CA TYR A 154 13.67 -23.78 3.50
C TYR A 154 15.06 -24.35 3.74
N SER A 155 16.02 -24.03 2.87
CA SER A 155 17.42 -24.16 3.25
C SER A 155 17.75 -22.97 4.14
N SER A 156 17.76 -23.16 5.46
CA SER A 156 18.53 -22.30 6.35
C SER A 156 19.99 -22.45 5.92
N SER A 157 20.47 -21.60 5.02
CA SER A 157 21.91 -21.48 4.80
C SER A 157 22.49 -20.87 6.06
N ILE A 158 22.84 -21.71 7.04
CA ILE A 158 23.84 -21.34 8.03
C ILE A 158 25.07 -21.02 7.21
N LYS A 159 25.34 -19.72 7.03
CA LYS A 159 26.66 -19.28 6.60
C LYS A 159 27.60 -19.71 7.70
N ASN A 160 28.29 -20.84 7.50
CA ASN A 160 29.50 -21.12 8.24
C ASN A 160 30.50 -20.06 7.80
N ASN A 161 30.69 -19.05 8.65
CA ASN A 161 31.83 -18.15 8.53
C ASN A 161 33.08 -18.93 8.98
N GLU A 162 34.14 -18.75 8.20
CA GLU A 162 35.52 -19.16 8.47
C GLU A 162 36.02 -18.74 9.86
#